data_AF-X1JGL3-F1
#
_entry.id   AF-X1JGL3-F1
#
_cell.length_a   1.000
_cell.length_b   1.000
_cell.length_c   1.000
_cell.angle_alpha   90.00
_cell.angle_beta   90.00
_cell.angle_gamma   90.00
#
_symmetry.space_group_name_H-M   'P 1'
#
loop_
_entity.id
_entity.type
_entity.pdbx_description
1 polymer ?
#
loop_
_entity_poly.entity_id
_entity_poly.type
_entity_poly.pdbx_seq_one_letter_code
_entity_poly.pdbx_strand_id
1 'polypeptide(L)'
;MSQQRLAPKNRKPIARTTYGGPQYVAVKGNVQRIELHRGCPWAKSHDYCYEPFEHEDFPIPELVKNQVQILDMNFLARKDALEVIEELGTKRVNGRVVHYELICGIDFRLFTQEIADALKKSRFVRPLPLEFSVLDS
;
A
#
# COMPACT_ATOMS: atom_id res chain seq x y z
N MET A 1 -28.64 8.52 7.88
CA MET A 1 -28.60 9.43 6.71
C MET A 1 -28.10 8.65 5.51
N SER A 2 -28.87 8.57 4.42
CA SER A 2 -28.44 7.94 3.17
C SER A 2 -27.62 8.96 2.39
N GLN A 3 -26.30 8.77 2.27
CA GLN A 3 -25.51 9.60 1.37
C GLN A 3 -25.85 9.25 -0.08
N GLN A 4 -26.18 10.26 -0.88
CA GLN A 4 -26.43 10.09 -2.31
C GLN A 4 -25.18 10.50 -3.08
N ARG A 5 -24.72 9.66 -4.01
CA ARG A 5 -23.61 10.01 -4.91
C ARG A 5 -24.02 11.17 -5.82
N LEU A 6 -23.23 12.24 -5.85
CA LEU A 6 -23.44 13.39 -6.76
C LEU A 6 -22.98 13.10 -8.20
N ALA A 7 -22.14 12.08 -8.41
CA ALA A 7 -21.62 11.68 -9.71
C ALA A 7 -21.65 10.15 -9.88
N PRO A 8 -21.88 9.64 -11.11
CA PRO A 8 -21.84 8.21 -11.38
C PRO A 8 -20.42 7.65 -11.22
N LYS A 9 -20.32 6.41 -10.71
CA LYS A 9 -19.03 5.71 -10.51
C LYS A 9 -18.32 5.32 -11.83
N ASN A 10 -18.97 5.51 -12.98
CA ASN A 10 -18.45 5.19 -14.31
C ASN A 10 -17.40 6.21 -14.82
N ARG A 11 -16.49 6.67 -13.97
CA ARG A 11 -15.36 7.49 -14.42
C ARG A 11 -14.35 6.58 -15.10
N LYS A 12 -14.02 6.88 -16.36
CA LYS A 12 -12.89 6.20 -17.03
C LYS A 12 -11.62 6.47 -16.21
N PRO A 13 -10.76 5.47 -15.98
CA PRO A 13 -9.45 5.69 -15.38
C PRO A 13 -8.77 6.84 -16.12
N ILE A 14 -8.20 7.80 -15.39
CA ILE A 14 -7.45 8.88 -16.01
C ILE A 14 -6.25 8.25 -16.71
N ALA A 15 -6.12 8.42 -18.03
CA ALA A 15 -4.99 7.86 -18.76
C ALA A 15 -3.66 8.34 -18.14
N ARG A 16 -2.70 7.43 -17.97
CA ARG A 16 -1.41 7.65 -17.29
C ARG A 16 -1.46 7.80 -15.76
N THR A 17 -2.54 7.39 -15.10
CA THR A 17 -2.44 6.99 -13.70
C THR A 17 -1.75 5.63 -13.59
N THR A 18 -1.33 5.25 -12.38
CA THR A 18 -0.67 3.97 -12.08
C THR A 18 -1.45 2.74 -12.58
N TYR A 19 -2.75 2.86 -12.84
CA TYR A 19 -3.60 1.75 -13.23
C TYR A 19 -3.43 1.38 -14.72
N GLY A 20 -2.93 0.16 -14.97
CA GLY A 20 -2.70 -0.38 -16.32
C GLY A 20 -1.33 -0.05 -16.91
N GLY A 21 -0.46 0.63 -16.16
CA GLY A 21 0.94 0.88 -16.51
C GLY A 21 1.90 -0.13 -15.89
N PRO A 22 3.21 -0.04 -16.20
CA PRO A 22 4.24 -0.81 -15.49
C PRO A 22 4.24 -0.48 -13.99
N GLN A 23 4.90 -1.31 -13.19
CA GLN A 23 5.09 -1.11 -11.76
C GLN A 23 5.60 0.31 -11.46
N TYR A 24 4.97 1.00 -10.51
CA TYR A 24 5.43 2.33 -10.10
C TYR A 24 6.68 2.25 -9.22
N VAL A 25 7.77 2.88 -9.67
CA VAL A 25 9.00 3.09 -8.89
C VAL A 25 9.51 4.50 -9.13
N ALA A 26 9.69 5.27 -8.06
CA ALA A 26 10.19 6.64 -8.17
C ALA A 26 11.03 7.05 -6.96
N VAL A 27 12.13 7.77 -7.19
CA VAL A 27 12.94 8.37 -6.12
C VAL A 27 12.63 9.86 -6.06
N LYS A 28 12.22 10.35 -4.88
CA LYS A 28 11.92 11.76 -4.62
C LYS A 28 12.74 12.24 -3.42
N GLY A 29 13.86 12.90 -3.70
CA GLY A 29 14.80 13.36 -2.67
C GLY A 29 15.38 12.20 -1.87
N ASN A 30 15.03 12.12 -0.59
CA ASN A 30 15.51 11.09 0.34
C ASN A 30 14.60 9.86 0.44
N VAL A 31 13.45 9.88 -0.24
CA VAL A 31 12.46 8.81 -0.19
C VAL A 31 12.38 8.09 -1.53
N GLN A 32 12.24 6.77 -1.49
CA GLN A 32 11.87 5.97 -2.65
C GLN A 32 10.42 5.50 -2.50
N ARG A 33 9.62 5.70 -3.53
CA ARG A 33 8.23 5.24 -3.60
C ARG A 33 8.16 4.02 -4.49
N ILE A 34 7.49 2.99 -4.01
CA ILE A 34 7.31 1.72 -4.72
C ILE A 34 5.85 1.30 -4.66
N GLU A 35 5.44 0.54 -5.66
CA GLU A 35 4.19 -0.21 -5.71
C GLU A 35 4.54 -1.69 -5.66
N LEU A 36 3.99 -2.41 -4.71
CA LEU A 36 4.08 -3.87 -4.63
C LEU A 36 2.73 -4.50 -4.98
N HIS A 37 1.61 -3.82 -4.78
CA HIS A 37 0.29 -4.36 -5.02
C HIS A 37 -0.65 -3.32 -5.58
N ARG A 38 -1.30 -3.69 -6.67
CA ARG A 38 -2.34 -2.88 -7.30
C ARG A 38 -3.68 -3.57 -7.18
N GLY A 39 -4.70 -2.75 -6.98
CA GLY A 39 -6.06 -3.20 -6.76
C GLY A 39 -6.48 -3.14 -5.30
N CYS A 40 -7.79 -3.17 -5.07
CA CYS A 40 -8.36 -3.29 -3.75
C CYS A 40 -9.56 -4.25 -3.79
N PRO A 41 -9.60 -5.29 -2.94
CA PRO A 41 -10.72 -6.24 -2.94
C PRO A 41 -12.06 -5.59 -2.61
N TRP A 42 -12.03 -4.42 -1.97
CA TRP A 42 -13.22 -3.65 -1.57
C TRP A 42 -13.62 -2.56 -2.56
N ALA A 43 -12.92 -2.45 -3.69
CA ALA A 43 -13.22 -1.46 -4.72
C ALA A 43 -14.69 -1.52 -5.19
N LYS A 44 -15.30 -2.72 -5.24
CA LYS A 44 -16.70 -2.90 -5.63
C LYS A 44 -17.69 -2.61 -4.50
N SER A 45 -17.32 -2.87 -3.25
CA SER A 45 -18.19 -2.66 -2.08
C SER A 45 -18.15 -1.23 -1.54
N HIS A 46 -17.07 -0.49 -1.77
CA HIS A 46 -16.95 0.89 -1.32
C HIS A 46 -17.59 1.87 -2.30
N ASP A 47 -18.54 2.64 -1.80
CA ASP A 47 -19.34 3.46 -2.67
C ASP A 47 -18.58 4.63 -3.30
N TYR A 48 -17.57 5.15 -2.61
CA TYR A 48 -16.80 6.31 -3.07
C TYR A 48 -15.37 5.96 -3.47
N CYS A 49 -15.08 4.66 -3.64
CA CYS A 49 -13.77 4.16 -4.05
C CYS A 49 -13.65 4.12 -5.59
N TYR A 50 -12.58 4.70 -6.12
CA TYR A 50 -12.26 4.73 -7.55
C TYR A 50 -11.08 3.83 -7.91
N GLU A 51 -10.62 3.00 -6.97
CA GLU A 51 -9.55 2.04 -7.18
C GLU A 51 -10.01 0.88 -8.09
N PRO A 52 -9.09 0.28 -8.86
CA PRO A 52 -9.41 -0.92 -9.61
C PRO A 52 -9.71 -2.10 -8.68
N PHE A 53 -10.57 -2.99 -9.15
CA PHE A 53 -10.85 -4.24 -8.46
C PHE A 53 -9.82 -5.32 -8.82
N GLU A 54 -9.24 -5.22 -10.01
CA GLU A 54 -8.25 -6.15 -10.53
C GLU A 54 -6.98 -6.11 -9.69
N HIS A 55 -6.51 -7.28 -9.27
CA HIS A 55 -5.32 -7.44 -8.43
C HIS A 55 -4.10 -7.81 -9.27
N GLU A 56 -3.00 -7.12 -9.00
CA GLU A 56 -1.71 -7.38 -9.62
C GLU A 56 -0.62 -7.25 -8.55
N ASP A 57 0.14 -8.33 -8.34
CA ASP A 57 1.26 -8.38 -7.41
C ASP A 57 2.56 -8.14 -8.17
N PHE A 58 3.38 -7.21 -7.70
CA PHE A 58 4.68 -6.88 -8.27
C PHE A 58 5.83 -7.40 -7.40
N PRO A 59 7.00 -7.68 -8.01
CA PRO A 59 8.20 -8.00 -7.25
C PRO A 59 8.72 -6.76 -6.50
N ILE A 60 9.53 -6.98 -5.46
CA ILE A 60 10.25 -5.88 -4.78
C ILE A 60 11.29 -5.32 -5.75
N PRO A 61 11.22 -4.02 -6.12
CA PRO A 61 12.20 -3.42 -7.02
C PRO A 61 13.52 -3.17 -6.30
N GLU A 62 14.56 -2.80 -7.06
CA GLU A 62 15.83 -2.38 -6.46
C GLU A 62 15.63 -1.19 -5.52
N LEU A 63 16.13 -1.31 -4.28
CA LEU A 63 16.05 -0.26 -3.27
C LEU A 63 17.36 0.54 -3.27
N VAL A 64 17.27 1.84 -3.53
CA VAL A 64 18.39 2.79 -3.55
C VAL A 64 18.32 3.82 -2.42
N LYS A 65 17.23 3.81 -1.63
CA LYS A 65 17.04 4.64 -0.44
C LYS A 65 16.67 3.80 0.78
N ASN A 66 17.07 4.28 1.96
CA ASN A 66 16.73 3.67 3.24
C ASN A 66 15.34 4.05 3.76
N GLN A 67 14.67 5.03 3.15
CA GLN A 67 13.29 5.39 3.43
C GLN A 67 12.44 5.04 2.22
N VAL A 68 11.52 4.09 2.42
CA VAL A 68 10.68 3.56 1.35
C VAL A 68 9.21 3.78 1.70
N GLN A 69 8.46 4.33 0.76
CA GLN A 69 7.02 4.52 0.85
C GLN A 69 6.33 3.54 -0.11
N ILE A 70 5.46 2.69 0.43
CA ILE A 70 4.68 1.73 -0.34
C ILE A 70 3.32 2.37 -0.62
N LEU A 71 2.98 2.50 -1.91
CA LEU A 71 1.79 3.21 -2.38
C LEU A 71 0.57 2.29 -2.58
N ASP A 72 0.67 1.05 -2.12
CA ASP A 72 -0.35 0.04 -2.32
C ASP A 72 -1.63 0.40 -1.60
N MET A 73 -2.75 0.33 -2.32
CA MET A 73 -4.06 0.67 -1.75
C MET A 73 -4.48 -0.26 -0.61
N ASN A 74 -4.10 -1.53 -0.71
CA ASN A 74 -4.24 -2.51 0.36
C ASN A 74 -3.11 -3.53 0.27
N PHE A 75 -1.95 -3.20 0.84
CA PHE A 75 -0.77 -4.06 0.83
C PHE A 75 -1.04 -5.48 1.36
N LEU A 76 -1.92 -5.62 2.37
CA LEU A 76 -2.25 -6.93 2.95
C LEU A 76 -3.20 -7.77 2.08
N ALA A 77 -3.75 -7.23 0.99
CA ALA A 77 -4.55 -8.00 0.04
C ALA A 77 -3.68 -8.86 -0.91
N ARG A 78 -2.36 -8.70 -0.87
CA ARG A 78 -1.41 -9.61 -1.52
C ARG A 78 -1.58 -11.03 -1.01
N LYS A 79 -1.37 -12.01 -1.89
CA LYS A 79 -1.43 -13.44 -1.53
C LYS A 79 -0.27 -13.87 -0.65
N ASP A 80 0.87 -13.22 -0.81
CA ASP A 80 2.17 -13.49 -0.20
C ASP A 80 2.61 -12.35 0.75
N ALA A 81 1.63 -11.66 1.36
CA ALA A 81 1.91 -10.43 2.10
C ALA A 81 2.91 -10.65 3.23
N LEU A 82 2.79 -11.76 3.97
CA LEU A 82 3.68 -12.09 5.07
C LEU A 82 5.11 -12.33 4.59
N GLU A 83 5.28 -13.14 3.55
CA GLU A 83 6.57 -13.46 2.95
C GLU A 83 7.27 -12.20 2.43
N VAL A 84 6.52 -11.31 1.79
CA VAL A 84 7.03 -10.02 1.31
C VAL A 84 7.44 -9.10 2.46
N ILE A 85 6.66 -9.05 3.55
CA ILE A 85 7.02 -8.29 4.75
C ILE A 85 8.35 -8.79 5.32
N GLU A 86 8.51 -10.11 5.41
CA GLU A 86 9.74 -10.73 5.91
C GLU A 86 10.93 -10.44 4.98
N GLU A 87 10.75 -10.57 3.67
CA GLU A 87 11.77 -10.26 2.68
C GLU A 87 12.21 -8.80 2.77
N LEU A 88 11.26 -7.86 2.86
CA LEU A 88 11.54 -6.43 3.05
C LEU A 88 12.34 -6.18 4.34
N GLY A 89 12.07 -6.94 5.40
CA GLY A 89 12.81 -6.87 6.66
C GLY A 89 14.30 -7.20 6.56
N THR A 90 14.70 -7.96 5.53
CA THR A 90 16.11 -8.33 5.29
C THR A 90 16.89 -7.28 4.50
N LYS A 91 16.21 -6.37 3.80
CA LYS A 91 16.86 -5.46 2.84
C LYS A 91 17.73 -4.42 3.54
N ARG A 92 18.85 -4.13 2.89
CA ARG A 92 19.81 -3.10 3.30
C ARG A 92 20.24 -2.28 2.11
N VAL A 93 20.40 -0.98 2.32
CA VAL A 93 20.95 -0.04 1.34
C VAL A 93 22.16 0.62 1.97
N ASN A 94 23.31 0.53 1.31
CA ASN A 94 24.61 1.03 1.82
C ASN A 94 24.93 0.51 3.24
N GLY A 95 24.69 -0.78 3.48
CA GLY A 95 24.90 -1.46 4.78
C GLY A 95 23.89 -1.10 5.87
N ARG A 96 23.05 -0.09 5.66
CA ARG A 96 22.03 0.37 6.60
C ARG A 96 20.68 -0.29 6.33
N VAL A 97 19.89 -0.47 7.38
CA VAL A 97 18.53 -1.02 7.28
C VAL A 97 17.61 -0.07 6.50
N VAL A 98 16.53 -0.63 5.94
CA VAL A 98 15.47 0.14 5.29
C VAL A 98 14.28 0.27 6.24
N HIS A 99 13.65 1.45 6.22
CA HIS A 99 12.41 1.75 6.92
C HIS A 99 11.30 1.92 5.89
N TYR A 100 10.15 1.31 6.18
CA TYR A 100 9.01 1.28 5.28
C TYR A 100 7.83 2.07 5.85
N GLU A 101 7.07 2.74 5.01
CA GLU A 101 5.83 3.42 5.36
C GLU A 101 4.73 2.99 4.38
N LEU A 102 3.61 2.52 4.91
CA LEU A 102 2.41 2.28 4.12
C LEU A 102 1.67 3.62 3.99
N ILE A 103 1.55 4.13 2.76
CA ILE A 103 0.91 5.43 2.53
C ILE A 103 -0.61 5.32 2.58
N CYS A 104 -1.15 4.22 2.08
CA CYS A 104 -2.54 3.88 2.27
C CYS A 104 -2.69 3.01 3.52
N GLY A 105 -3.88 3.04 4.11
CA GLY A 105 -4.15 2.24 5.29
C GLY A 105 -4.35 0.76 4.97
N ILE A 106 -4.33 -0.04 6.03
CA ILE A 106 -4.54 -1.50 5.96
C ILE A 106 -6.00 -1.86 6.22
N ASP A 107 -6.47 -2.94 5.59
CA ASP A 107 -7.72 -3.58 5.98
C ASP A 107 -7.51 -4.41 7.26
N PHE A 108 -8.15 -4.01 8.35
CA PHE A 108 -8.05 -4.66 9.66
C PHE A 108 -8.49 -6.12 9.64
N ARG A 109 -9.36 -6.53 8.70
CA ARG A 109 -9.79 -7.94 8.58
C ARG A 109 -8.67 -8.85 8.12
N LEU A 110 -7.64 -8.29 7.47
CA LEU A 110 -6.44 -9.01 7.02
C LEU A 110 -5.29 -8.88 8.03
N PHE A 111 -5.49 -8.13 9.11
CA PHE A 111 -4.46 -7.80 10.09
C PHE A 111 -4.47 -8.82 11.24
N THR A 112 -3.65 -9.86 11.11
CA THR A 112 -3.43 -10.86 12.16
C THR A 112 -2.27 -10.46 13.09
N GLN A 113 -2.16 -11.11 14.25
CA GLN A 113 -1.03 -10.90 15.16
C GLN A 113 0.32 -11.22 14.49
N GLU A 114 0.36 -12.25 13.65
CA GLU A 114 1.55 -12.64 12.91
C GLU A 114 2.00 -11.54 11.94
N ILE A 115 1.06 -10.93 11.21
CA ILE A 115 1.32 -9.78 10.34
C ILE A 115 1.79 -8.58 11.16
N ALA A 116 1.18 -8.32 12.31
CA ALA A 116 1.59 -7.22 13.20
C ALA A 116 3.04 -7.39 13.68
N ASP A 117 3.40 -8.60 14.11
CA ASP A 117 4.76 -8.94 14.54
C ASP A 117 5.75 -8.81 13.39
N ALA A 118 5.40 -9.30 12.20
CA ALA A 118 6.23 -9.21 10.99
C ALA A 118 6.46 -7.75 10.59
N LEU A 119 5.42 -6.91 10.53
CA LEU A 119 5.54 -5.49 10.21
C LEU A 119 6.44 -4.76 11.20
N LYS A 120 6.30 -5.06 12.50
CA LYS A 120 7.16 -4.49 13.55
C LYS A 120 8.61 -4.91 13.38
N LYS A 121 8.87 -6.22 13.20
CA LYS A 121 10.22 -6.78 13.00
C LYS A 121 10.86 -6.24 11.72
N SER A 122 10.08 -6.01 10.67
CA SER A 122 10.52 -5.47 9.37
C SER A 122 10.57 -3.94 9.30
N ARG A 123 10.43 -3.24 10.44
CA ARG A 123 10.61 -1.78 10.55
C ARG A 123 9.64 -0.96 9.70
N PHE A 124 8.40 -1.43 9.59
CA PHE A 124 7.30 -0.59 9.10
C PHE A 124 6.99 0.48 10.16
N VAL A 125 7.17 1.73 9.76
CA VAL A 125 6.94 2.92 10.59
C VAL A 125 5.54 3.43 10.29
N ARG A 126 4.71 3.56 11.32
CA ARG A 126 3.32 4.03 11.23
C ARG A 126 2.46 3.25 10.22
N PRO A 127 2.21 1.93 10.40
CA PRO A 127 1.14 1.29 9.67
C PRO A 127 -0.18 1.95 10.14
N LEU A 128 -0.79 2.80 9.30
CA LEU A 128 -2.04 3.48 9.64
C LEU A 128 -3.22 2.50 9.46
N PRO A 129 -3.90 2.07 10.54
CA PRO A 129 -5.15 1.34 10.40
C PRO A 129 -6.24 2.29 9.86
N LEU A 130 -7.03 1.85 8.89
CA LEU A 130 -8.08 2.66 8.25
C LEU A 130 -9.21 3.10 9.22
N GLU A 131 -9.27 2.57 10.44
CA GLU A 131 -10.31 2.90 11.43
C GLU A 131 -9.94 4.02 12.43
N PHE A 132 -8.71 4.54 12.45
CA PHE A 132 -8.29 5.56 13.43
C PHE A 132 -7.84 6.89 12.80
N SER A 133 -8.60 7.41 11.84
CA SER A 133 -8.61 8.86 11.62
C SER A 133 -9.49 9.52 12.69
N VAL A 134 -9.07 9.45 13.96
CA VAL A 134 -9.60 10.35 14.98
C VAL A 134 -8.94 11.69 14.74
N LEU A 135 -9.79 12.66 14.42
CA LEU A 135 -9.49 14.07 14.38
C LEU A 135 -8.96 14.49 15.75
N ASP A 136 -7.67 14.78 15.84
CA ASP A 136 -7.15 15.65 16.90
C ASP A 136 -6.89 17.02 16.27
N SER A 137 -7.94 17.83 16.34
CA SER A 137 -7.92 19.30 16.31
C SER A 137 -7.34 19.87 17.60
#